data_AF-A0A1Y1XH68-F1
#
_entry.id   AF-A0A1Y1XH68-F1
#
_cell.length_a   1.000
_cell.length_b   1.000
_cell.length_c   1.000
_cell.angle_alpha   90.00
_cell.angle_beta   90.00
_cell.angle_gamma   90.00
#
_symmetry.space_group_name_H-M   'P 1'
#
loop_
_entity.id
_entity.type
_entity.pdbx_description
1 polymer ?
#
loop_
_entity_poly.entity_id
_entity_poly.type
_entity_poly.pdbx_seq_one_letter_code
_entity_poly.pdbx_strand_id
1 'polypeptide(L)'
;LRPDTVDPTLLRTKLVSDIHNRLGIPSLSANYITLYINDEYMGLYVLTDSFKLSWVEFEYGEKDTTSLYKCDSSHLTKNDCYCINENDEMEEDTTEWDEFINTLDNANSASDIEDIFDIDQFLTEMVIEFLIGGCDHYQEGHNYFIFKPKNGKWLYLSHDFDLDLSGKCSHPVYTMEEFLPDNNLINILILQDPTRFNKILQDVISKAFNPAILFPHIDELKTLIKPYIEKDKTYDENGHYPGRLNPNVDDFSSLEEWEANSEFTTVKSFNIYSFGLKYWILIRYRYICRTYKMECDPIYMDNNYEYSIDKDVEYKGRIYYYPSMYKYIEEYGEQLRRK
;
A
#
# COMPACT_ATOMS: atom_id res chain seq x y z
N LEU A 1 8.01 6.04 13.90
CA LEU A 1 9.23 6.44 13.17
C LEU A 1 9.78 5.21 12.49
N ARG A 2 9.88 5.22 11.16
CA ARG A 2 10.25 4.05 10.37
C ARG A 2 11.41 4.37 9.42
N PRO A 3 12.39 3.46 9.27
CA PRO A 3 13.48 3.65 8.33
C PRO A 3 13.13 3.26 6.89
N ASP A 4 12.07 2.44 6.69
CA ASP A 4 11.57 1.94 5.39
C ASP A 4 12.69 1.54 4.41
N THR A 5 13.74 0.88 4.90
CA THR A 5 14.98 0.64 4.12
C THR A 5 14.78 -0.26 2.91
N VAL A 6 13.73 -1.07 2.91
CA VAL A 6 13.37 -1.94 1.78
C VAL A 6 12.73 -1.17 0.62
N ASP A 7 12.28 0.07 0.84
CA ASP A 7 11.79 1.00 -0.18
C ASP A 7 12.97 1.82 -0.76
N PRO A 8 13.39 1.60 -2.02
CA PRO A 8 14.46 2.38 -2.64
C PRO A 8 14.19 3.88 -2.72
N THR A 9 12.96 4.33 -2.51
CA THR A 9 12.50 5.70 -2.73
C THR A 9 12.22 6.48 -1.44
N LEU A 10 11.90 5.79 -0.34
CA LEU A 10 11.23 6.35 0.85
C LEU A 10 9.92 7.11 0.54
N LEU A 11 9.29 6.83 -0.60
CA LEU A 11 8.05 7.49 -1.03
C LEU A 11 6.82 6.61 -0.88
N ARG A 12 6.95 5.28 -0.80
CA ARG A 12 5.81 4.34 -0.89
C ARG A 12 4.82 4.53 0.25
N THR A 13 5.29 4.47 1.49
CA THR A 13 4.48 4.71 2.69
C THR A 13 3.77 6.05 2.62
N LYS A 14 4.48 7.12 2.27
CA LYS A 14 3.90 8.47 2.14
C LYS A 14 2.83 8.53 1.06
N LEU A 15 3.11 7.97 -0.11
CA LEU A 15 2.24 8.00 -1.27
C LEU A 15 0.95 7.23 -1.02
N VAL A 16 1.04 6.04 -0.41
CA VAL A 16 -0.13 5.22 -0.09
C VAL A 16 -0.96 5.87 1.02
N SER A 17 -0.35 6.40 2.09
CA SER A 17 -1.06 7.21 3.10
C SER A 17 -1.78 8.41 2.48
N ASP A 18 -1.16 9.11 1.53
CA ASP A 18 -1.78 10.25 0.87
C ASP A 18 -2.94 9.87 -0.06
N ILE A 19 -2.89 8.68 -0.67
CA ILE A 19 -4.02 8.13 -1.43
C ILE A 19 -5.23 7.94 -0.51
N HIS A 20 -5.04 7.33 0.67
CA HIS A 20 -6.12 7.15 1.66
C HIS A 20 -6.67 8.51 2.12
N ASN A 21 -5.78 9.43 2.52
CA ASN A 21 -6.16 10.78 2.96
C ASN A 21 -6.93 11.56 1.87
N ARG A 22 -6.54 11.41 0.60
CA ARG A 22 -7.21 12.03 -0.54
C ARG A 22 -8.61 11.46 -0.77
N LEU A 23 -8.81 10.18 -0.51
CA LEU A 23 -10.12 9.52 -0.58
C LEU A 23 -11.02 9.87 0.62
N GLY A 24 -10.44 10.42 1.69
CA GLY A 24 -11.16 10.83 2.89
C GLY A 24 -11.64 9.65 3.74
N ILE A 25 -10.97 8.50 3.63
CA ILE A 25 -11.23 7.33 4.47
C ILE A 25 -10.37 7.39 5.74
N PRO A 26 -10.77 6.75 6.84
CA PRO A 26 -9.96 6.70 8.06
C PRO A 26 -8.61 6.04 7.80
N SER A 27 -7.52 6.79 7.99
CA SER A 27 -6.16 6.30 7.70
C SER A 27 -5.11 7.01 8.54
N LEU A 28 -3.88 6.48 8.51
CA LEU A 28 -2.71 7.12 9.10
C LEU A 28 -2.12 8.15 8.14
N SER A 29 -1.60 9.25 8.70
CA SER A 29 -0.74 10.16 7.95
C SER A 29 0.73 9.76 8.06
N ALA A 30 1.49 10.09 7.03
CA ALA A 30 2.93 9.93 6.97
C ALA A 30 3.59 11.25 6.57
N ASN A 31 4.79 11.51 7.09
CA ASN A 31 5.64 12.65 6.80
C ASN A 31 7.12 12.25 6.92
N TYR A 32 8.04 13.20 6.77
CA TYR A 32 9.48 12.96 6.88
C TYR A 32 10.09 13.66 8.08
N ILE A 33 11.12 13.06 8.65
CA ILE A 33 11.91 13.67 9.72
C ILE A 33 13.38 13.30 9.59
N THR A 34 14.26 14.25 9.90
CA THR A 34 15.69 13.97 10.10
C THR A 34 15.94 13.59 11.55
N LEU A 35 16.53 12.43 11.80
CA LEU A 35 16.81 11.96 13.15
C LEU A 35 18.25 12.28 13.57
N TYR A 36 18.41 12.71 14.82
CA TYR A 36 19.71 12.82 15.48
C TYR A 36 19.65 12.07 16.82
N ILE A 37 20.68 11.28 17.13
CA ILE A 37 20.85 10.64 18.44
C ILE A 37 22.21 11.06 18.98
N ASN A 38 22.23 11.71 20.14
CA ASN A 38 23.46 12.27 20.75
C ASN A 38 24.26 13.16 19.77
N ASP A 39 23.58 14.09 19.10
CA ASP A 39 24.13 14.99 18.08
C ASP A 39 24.67 14.32 16.81
N GLU A 40 24.56 13.00 16.69
CA GLU A 40 24.94 12.24 15.49
C GLU A 40 23.75 12.11 14.54
N TYR A 41 23.94 12.47 13.27
CA TYR A 41 22.91 12.40 12.24
C TYR A 41 22.64 10.93 11.85
N MET A 42 21.41 10.48 12.10
CA MET A 42 20.98 9.11 11.85
C MET A 42 20.33 8.93 10.47
N GLY A 43 20.08 10.00 9.72
CA GLY A 43 19.46 9.90 8.40
C GLY A 43 18.06 10.47 8.31
N LEU A 44 17.43 10.24 7.15
CA LEU A 44 16.04 10.59 6.85
C LEU A 44 15.14 9.40 7.17
N TYR A 45 14.03 9.65 7.88
CA TYR A 45 13.06 8.63 8.28
C TYR A 45 11.64 9.04 7.88
N VAL A 46 10.78 8.04 7.75
CA VAL A 46 9.33 8.24 7.61
C VAL A 46 8.71 8.33 9.01
N LEU A 47 8.05 9.44 9.28
CA LEU A 47 7.24 9.66 10.48
C LEU A 47 5.79 9.33 10.15
N THR A 48 5.31 8.19 10.63
CA THR A 48 3.91 7.78 10.51
C THR A 48 3.20 7.92 11.84
N ASP A 49 1.90 8.19 11.78
CA ASP A 49 0.99 7.89 12.89
C ASP A 49 0.97 6.36 13.15
N SER A 50 0.26 5.97 14.20
CA SER A 50 0.01 4.56 14.52
C SER A 50 -1.38 4.41 15.11
N PHE A 51 -2.10 3.37 14.70
CA PHE A 51 -3.38 3.01 15.30
C PHE A 51 -3.14 2.56 16.75
N LYS A 52 -3.44 3.46 17.67
CA LYS A 52 -3.35 3.32 19.13
C LYS A 52 -4.53 4.05 19.76
N LEU A 53 -4.77 3.85 21.04
CA LEU A 53 -5.82 4.57 21.79
C LEU A 53 -5.72 6.09 21.63
N SER A 54 -4.50 6.65 21.57
CA SER A 54 -4.29 8.08 21.33
C SER A 54 -4.75 8.55 19.95
N TRP A 55 -4.64 7.71 18.92
CA TRP A 55 -5.17 8.02 17.58
C TRP A 55 -6.70 8.00 17.61
N VAL A 56 -7.28 7.01 18.28
CA VAL A 56 -8.74 6.93 18.45
C VAL A 56 -9.28 8.12 19.27
N GLU A 57 -8.59 8.54 20.32
CA GLU A 57 -8.92 9.74 21.09
C GLU A 57 -8.90 11.00 20.21
N PHE A 58 -7.88 11.13 19.35
CA PHE A 58 -7.72 12.28 18.48
C PHE A 58 -8.79 12.35 17.39
N GLU A 59 -9.03 11.24 16.67
CA GLU A 59 -9.95 11.20 15.54
C GLU A 59 -11.43 11.09 15.94
N TYR A 60 -11.72 10.36 17.02
CA TYR A 60 -13.10 10.03 17.42
C TYR A 60 -13.49 10.55 18.81
N GLY A 61 -12.54 11.08 19.60
CA GLY A 61 -12.80 11.51 20.98
C GLY A 61 -12.99 10.34 21.96
N GLU A 62 -12.53 9.14 21.60
CA GLU A 62 -12.75 7.91 22.37
C GLU A 62 -11.48 7.40 23.05
N LYS A 63 -11.15 7.99 24.19
CA LYS A 63 -9.91 7.72 24.92
C LYS A 63 -9.69 6.25 25.33
N ASP A 64 -10.72 5.64 25.92
CA ASP A 64 -10.62 4.31 26.52
C ASP A 64 -11.40 3.29 25.68
N THR A 65 -11.23 3.33 24.35
CA THR A 65 -11.91 2.36 23.48
C THR A 65 -11.49 0.93 23.82
N THR A 66 -12.43 0.00 23.73
CA THR A 66 -12.21 -1.44 23.90
C THR A 66 -12.39 -2.17 22.58
N SER A 67 -12.49 -1.46 21.46
CA SER A 67 -12.87 -2.04 20.17
C SER A 67 -11.82 -1.77 19.08
N LEU A 68 -10.55 -1.55 19.45
CA LEU A 68 -9.42 -1.44 18.54
C LEU A 68 -8.55 -2.70 18.65
N TYR A 69 -8.50 -3.48 17.57
CA TYR A 69 -7.77 -4.74 17.51
C TYR A 69 -6.70 -4.68 16.43
N LYS A 70 -5.46 -5.00 16.77
CA LYS A 70 -4.39 -5.26 15.79
C LYS A 70 -4.48 -6.69 15.33
N CYS A 71 -4.49 -6.92 14.03
CA CYS A 71 -4.56 -8.26 13.44
C CYS A 71 -3.25 -8.63 12.76
N ASP A 72 -2.70 -9.78 13.15
CA ASP A 72 -1.53 -10.39 12.51
C ASP A 72 -1.86 -11.87 12.27
N SER A 73 -1.80 -12.38 11.04
CA SER A 73 -2.37 -13.71 10.69
C SER A 73 -3.88 -13.79 10.95
N SER A 74 -4.67 -12.98 10.25
CA SER A 74 -6.13 -13.09 10.25
C SER A 74 -6.79 -12.76 8.92
N HIS A 75 -7.78 -13.57 8.54
CA HIS A 75 -8.72 -13.29 7.45
C HIS A 75 -10.14 -12.97 7.95
N LEU A 76 -10.26 -12.52 9.21
CA LEU A 76 -11.53 -12.20 9.89
C LEU A 76 -12.51 -13.38 9.96
N THR A 77 -11.97 -14.58 10.21
CA THR A 77 -12.76 -15.81 10.42
C THR A 77 -12.28 -16.52 11.67
N LYS A 78 -13.17 -17.23 12.39
CA LYS A 78 -12.81 -17.89 13.65
C LYS A 78 -11.63 -18.87 13.54
N ASN A 79 -11.43 -19.48 12.38
CA ASN A 79 -10.35 -20.44 12.15
C ASN A 79 -9.00 -19.77 11.84
N ASP A 80 -9.01 -18.46 11.56
CA ASP A 80 -7.85 -17.69 11.13
C ASP A 80 -8.00 -16.24 11.62
N CYS A 81 -7.86 -16.09 12.95
CA CYS A 81 -8.04 -14.84 13.65
C CYS A 81 -7.10 -14.73 14.84
N TYR A 82 -5.90 -14.22 14.58
CA TYR A 82 -5.06 -13.67 15.63
C TYR A 82 -5.13 -12.14 15.59
N CYS A 83 -6.03 -11.61 16.42
CA CYS A 83 -6.20 -10.19 16.62
C CYS A 83 -6.17 -9.87 18.12
N ILE A 84 -5.36 -8.89 18.51
CA ILE A 84 -5.14 -8.50 19.91
C ILE A 84 -5.65 -7.08 20.10
N ASN A 85 -6.40 -6.86 21.18
CA ASN A 85 -6.87 -5.53 21.54
C ASN A 85 -5.70 -4.62 21.91
N GLU A 86 -5.70 -3.38 21.43
CA GLU A 86 -4.68 -2.38 21.73
C GLU A 86 -4.84 -1.72 23.11
N ASN A 87 -5.95 -1.99 23.80
CA ASN A 87 -6.17 -1.58 25.17
C ASN A 87 -5.72 -2.67 26.14
N ASP A 88 -4.48 -2.56 26.63
CA ASP A 88 -3.90 -3.47 27.63
C ASP A 88 -4.65 -3.44 28.99
N GLU A 89 -5.47 -2.42 29.25
CA GLU A 89 -6.26 -2.30 30.48
C GLU A 89 -7.65 -2.97 30.36
N MET A 90 -8.01 -3.43 29.17
CA MET A 90 -9.28 -4.11 28.94
C MET A 90 -9.33 -5.43 29.71
N GLU A 91 -10.44 -5.68 30.42
CA GLU A 91 -10.74 -7.00 30.97
C GLU A 91 -10.84 -8.03 29.81
N GLU A 92 -10.60 -9.32 30.06
CA GLU A 92 -10.62 -10.39 29.03
C GLU A 92 -12.00 -10.61 28.35
N ASP A 93 -12.92 -9.65 28.41
CA ASP A 93 -14.23 -9.69 27.76
C ASP A 93 -14.11 -9.46 26.24
N THR A 94 -14.01 -10.56 25.49
CA THR A 94 -13.98 -10.55 24.02
C THR A 94 -15.37 -10.66 23.38
N THR A 95 -16.47 -10.50 24.14
CA THR A 95 -17.82 -10.81 23.65
C THR A 95 -18.19 -10.06 22.37
N GLU A 96 -17.94 -8.74 22.31
CA GLU A 96 -18.28 -7.94 21.10
C GLU A 96 -17.47 -8.36 19.87
N TRP A 97 -16.20 -8.71 20.07
CA TRP A 97 -15.32 -9.22 19.01
C TRP A 97 -15.75 -10.59 18.53
N ASP A 98 -16.05 -11.50 19.46
CA ASP A 98 -16.51 -12.84 19.15
C ASP A 98 -17.85 -12.80 18.41
N GLU A 99 -18.77 -11.91 18.81
CA GLU A 99 -20.02 -11.66 18.08
C GLU A 99 -19.77 -11.14 16.66
N PHE A 100 -18.82 -10.21 16.48
CA PHE A 100 -18.43 -9.71 15.16
C PHE A 100 -17.92 -10.82 14.24
N ILE A 101 -16.90 -11.58 14.69
CA ILE A 101 -16.31 -12.67 13.89
C ILE A 101 -17.35 -13.77 13.61
N ASN A 102 -18.14 -14.18 14.61
CA ASN A 102 -19.20 -15.17 14.38
C ASN A 102 -20.25 -14.66 13.38
N THR A 103 -20.56 -13.36 13.37
CA THR A 103 -21.52 -12.81 12.39
C THR A 103 -20.93 -12.82 10.98
N LEU A 104 -19.66 -12.48 10.81
CA LEU A 104 -18.96 -12.61 9.52
C LEU A 104 -18.92 -14.05 9.00
N ASP A 105 -18.60 -15.01 9.87
CA ASP A 105 -18.53 -16.43 9.51
C ASP A 105 -19.88 -17.01 9.07
N ASN A 106 -20.99 -16.50 9.62
CA ASN A 106 -22.34 -16.97 9.31
C ASN A 106 -23.02 -16.18 8.17
N ALA A 107 -22.38 -15.13 7.67
CA ALA A 107 -22.92 -14.30 6.60
C ALA A 107 -22.93 -15.04 5.26
N ASN A 108 -24.03 -14.91 4.53
CA ASN A 108 -24.20 -15.47 3.18
C ASN A 108 -24.25 -14.39 2.10
N SER A 109 -24.31 -13.12 2.51
CA SER A 109 -24.43 -11.96 1.64
C SER A 109 -23.93 -10.69 2.35
N ALA A 110 -23.60 -9.67 1.57
CA ALA A 110 -23.27 -8.34 2.10
C ALA A 110 -24.35 -7.80 3.07
N SER A 111 -25.64 -8.00 2.76
CA SER A 111 -26.74 -7.49 3.59
C SER A 111 -26.80 -8.09 5.00
N ASP A 112 -26.19 -9.27 5.21
CA ASP A 112 -26.19 -9.91 6.54
C ASP A 112 -25.27 -9.18 7.53
N ILE A 113 -24.29 -8.41 7.03
CA ILE A 113 -23.24 -7.77 7.84
C ILE A 113 -23.19 -6.25 7.66
N GLU A 114 -23.98 -5.69 6.75
CA GLU A 114 -23.93 -4.27 6.41
C GLU A 114 -24.33 -3.37 7.58
N ASP A 115 -25.12 -3.85 8.54
CA ASP A 115 -25.49 -3.08 9.74
C ASP A 115 -24.36 -2.99 10.78
N ILE A 116 -23.38 -3.90 10.73
CA ILE A 116 -22.29 -3.99 11.72
C ILE A 116 -20.91 -3.68 11.15
N PHE A 117 -20.70 -3.86 9.85
CA PHE A 117 -19.42 -3.67 9.16
C PHE A 117 -19.57 -2.65 8.04
N ASP A 118 -18.65 -1.68 7.96
CA ASP A 118 -18.68 -0.70 6.88
C ASP A 118 -18.14 -1.32 5.58
N ILE A 119 -19.05 -1.92 4.82
CA ILE A 119 -18.71 -2.64 3.58
C ILE A 119 -18.12 -1.70 2.53
N ASP A 120 -18.61 -0.46 2.39
CA ASP A 120 -18.05 0.47 1.40
C ASP A 120 -16.62 0.89 1.76
N GLN A 121 -16.36 1.11 3.06
CA GLN A 121 -15.01 1.40 3.53
C GLN A 121 -14.08 0.20 3.32
N PHE A 122 -14.49 -1.01 3.69
CA PHE A 122 -13.70 -2.23 3.45
C PHE A 122 -13.42 -2.46 1.96
N LEU A 123 -14.43 -2.32 1.10
CA LEU A 123 -14.25 -2.48 -0.35
C LEU A 123 -13.32 -1.41 -0.93
N THR A 124 -13.30 -0.20 -0.35
CA THR A 124 -12.36 0.85 -0.75
C THR A 124 -10.92 0.45 -0.40
N GLU A 125 -10.68 -0.09 0.79
CA GLU A 125 -9.39 -0.63 1.22
C GLU A 125 -8.93 -1.78 0.30
N MET A 126 -9.81 -2.74 -0.01
CA MET A 126 -9.49 -3.84 -0.93
C MET A 126 -9.18 -3.36 -2.35
N VAL A 127 -9.84 -2.28 -2.81
CA VAL A 127 -9.50 -1.63 -4.07
C VAL A 127 -8.12 -1.00 -4.00
N ILE A 128 -7.75 -0.33 -2.90
CA ILE A 128 -6.43 0.26 -2.73
C ILE A 128 -5.36 -0.83 -2.74
N GLU A 129 -5.51 -1.88 -1.93
CA GLU A 129 -4.60 -3.04 -1.93
C GLU A 129 -4.45 -3.64 -3.34
N PHE A 130 -5.57 -3.83 -4.04
CA PHE A 130 -5.59 -4.31 -5.41
C PHE A 130 -4.85 -3.38 -6.38
N LEU A 131 -4.86 -2.07 -6.18
CA LEU A 131 -4.16 -1.12 -7.06
C LEU A 131 -2.67 -1.02 -6.73
N ILE A 132 -2.31 -1.10 -5.46
CA ILE A 132 -0.93 -0.96 -5.01
C ILE A 132 -0.14 -2.29 -5.02
N GLY A 133 -0.84 -3.42 -5.20
CA GLY A 133 -0.22 -4.75 -5.19
C GLY A 133 0.12 -5.24 -3.78
N GLY A 134 -0.66 -4.79 -2.79
CA GLY A 134 -0.42 -5.03 -1.38
C GLY A 134 -0.91 -6.38 -0.92
N CYS A 135 -0.01 -7.35 -0.93
CA CYS A 135 -0.26 -8.72 -0.46
C CYS A 135 -0.10 -8.87 1.06
N ASP A 136 0.74 -8.06 1.70
CA ASP A 136 1.11 -8.20 3.12
C ASP A 136 0.06 -7.58 4.06
N HIS A 137 -1.15 -7.37 3.54
CA HIS A 137 -2.28 -6.76 4.21
C HIS A 137 -3.37 -7.81 4.43
N TYR A 138 -4.59 -7.61 3.93
CA TYR A 138 -5.64 -8.61 4.08
C TYR A 138 -5.31 -9.97 3.44
N GLN A 139 -4.52 -10.03 2.36
CA GLN A 139 -4.24 -11.31 1.69
C GLN A 139 -3.35 -12.28 2.46
N GLU A 140 -2.34 -11.75 3.17
CA GLU A 140 -1.49 -12.53 4.08
C GLU A 140 -2.01 -12.43 5.52
N GLY A 141 -3.13 -11.72 5.72
CA GLY A 141 -3.78 -11.51 7.00
C GLY A 141 -2.98 -10.67 7.98
N HIS A 142 -2.15 -9.74 7.53
CA HIS A 142 -1.21 -8.98 8.35
C HIS A 142 -1.37 -7.46 8.15
N ASN A 143 -0.68 -6.63 8.93
CA ASN A 143 -0.60 -5.16 8.76
C ASN A 143 -1.94 -4.42 8.69
N TYR A 144 -2.93 -4.83 9.48
CA TYR A 144 -4.17 -4.07 9.62
C TYR A 144 -4.73 -4.11 11.03
N PHE A 145 -5.62 -3.17 11.30
CA PHE A 145 -6.42 -3.09 12.50
C PHE A 145 -7.90 -3.19 12.14
N ILE A 146 -8.69 -3.66 13.10
CA ILE A 146 -10.14 -3.55 13.08
C ILE A 146 -10.57 -2.63 14.21
N PHE A 147 -11.38 -1.64 13.89
CA PHE A 147 -11.84 -0.65 14.85
C PHE A 147 -13.34 -0.41 14.74
N LYS A 148 -14.03 -0.29 15.87
CA LYS A 148 -15.43 0.16 15.92
C LYS A 148 -15.57 1.47 16.71
N PRO A 149 -15.89 2.59 16.05
CA PRO A 149 -16.31 3.80 16.75
C PRO A 149 -17.61 3.59 17.54
N LYS A 150 -17.83 4.34 18.61
CA LYS A 150 -19.09 4.33 19.37
C LYS A 150 -20.27 4.67 18.47
N ASN A 151 -21.25 3.77 18.44
CA ASN A 151 -22.43 3.86 17.56
C ASN A 151 -22.10 3.83 16.06
N GLY A 152 -20.89 3.39 15.70
CA GLY A 152 -20.47 3.17 14.33
C GLY A 152 -20.48 1.69 13.96
N LYS A 153 -19.98 1.42 12.75
CA LYS A 153 -19.71 0.08 12.24
C LYS A 153 -18.23 -0.24 12.41
N TRP A 154 -17.90 -1.53 12.39
CA TRP A 154 -16.52 -1.99 12.29
C TRP A 154 -15.87 -1.46 11.00
N LEU A 155 -14.62 -1.04 11.11
CA LEU A 155 -13.79 -0.47 10.06
C LEU A 155 -12.53 -1.32 9.90
N TYR A 156 -12.05 -1.43 8.66
CA TYR A 156 -10.77 -2.05 8.33
C TYR A 156 -9.71 -0.96 8.14
N LEU A 157 -8.59 -1.03 8.86
CA LEU A 157 -7.60 0.03 8.92
C LEU A 157 -6.21 -0.51 8.54
N SER A 158 -5.81 -0.35 7.28
CA SER A 158 -4.52 -0.82 6.76
C SER A 158 -3.34 0.07 7.20
N HIS A 159 -2.15 -0.53 7.33
CA HIS A 159 -0.92 0.21 7.58
C HIS A 159 0.29 -0.49 6.97
N ASP A 160 1.49 0.11 7.11
CA ASP A 160 2.76 -0.49 6.70
C ASP A 160 2.93 -0.76 5.18
N PHE A 161 3.09 0.34 4.42
CA PHE A 161 3.04 0.30 2.94
C PHE A 161 4.41 0.38 2.25
N ASP A 162 5.51 0.08 2.94
CA ASP A 162 6.87 0.18 2.40
C ASP A 162 7.15 -0.84 1.28
N LEU A 163 6.42 -1.95 1.29
CA LEU A 163 6.50 -3.03 0.30
C LEU A 163 5.53 -2.85 -0.89
N ASP A 164 4.63 -1.88 -0.85
CA ASP A 164 3.64 -1.65 -1.89
C ASP A 164 4.22 -0.96 -3.13
N LEU A 165 3.56 -1.07 -4.29
CA LEU A 165 4.03 -0.47 -5.56
C LEU A 165 5.46 -0.92 -5.96
N SER A 166 5.98 -1.98 -5.34
CA SER A 166 7.35 -2.49 -5.53
C SER A 166 7.38 -3.70 -6.46
N GLY A 167 6.29 -4.48 -6.45
CA GLY A 167 6.21 -5.78 -7.08
C GLY A 167 6.85 -6.93 -6.31
N LYS A 168 6.96 -6.81 -4.97
CA LYS A 168 7.24 -7.91 -4.03
C LYS A 168 6.39 -9.13 -4.36
N CYS A 169 5.07 -8.94 -4.44
CA CYS A 169 4.12 -10.03 -4.61
C CYS A 169 3.58 -10.16 -6.02
N SER A 170 3.50 -9.05 -6.76
CA SER A 170 2.83 -9.04 -8.06
C SER A 170 3.48 -8.15 -9.11
N HIS A 171 3.30 -8.48 -10.38
CA HIS A 171 3.56 -7.55 -11.48
C HIS A 171 2.43 -6.50 -11.51
N PRO A 172 2.54 -5.25 -12.00
CA PRO A 172 1.40 -4.31 -12.07
C PRO A 172 0.21 -4.74 -12.98
N VAL A 173 0.26 -5.96 -13.54
CA VAL A 173 -0.78 -6.53 -14.40
C VAL A 173 -1.20 -7.87 -13.81
N TYR A 174 -2.41 -7.88 -13.22
CA TYR A 174 -3.12 -9.06 -12.68
C TYR A 174 -4.61 -8.77 -12.58
N THR A 175 -5.42 -9.82 -12.69
CA THR A 175 -6.88 -9.76 -12.50
C THR A 175 -7.25 -9.76 -11.01
N MET A 176 -8.52 -9.49 -10.69
CA MET A 176 -9.00 -9.56 -9.30
C MET A 176 -8.87 -10.99 -8.75
N GLU A 177 -9.18 -12.00 -9.57
CA GLU A 177 -9.14 -13.41 -9.19
C GLU A 177 -7.70 -13.93 -8.98
N GLU A 178 -6.72 -13.34 -9.66
CA GLU A 178 -5.30 -13.65 -9.43
C GLU A 178 -4.78 -13.00 -8.13
N PHE A 179 -5.41 -11.91 -7.69
CA PHE A 179 -5.00 -11.16 -6.52
C PHE A 179 -5.74 -11.66 -5.27
N LEU A 180 -7.06 -11.49 -5.22
CA LEU A 180 -7.85 -11.63 -4.00
C LEU A 180 -7.85 -13.08 -3.47
N PRO A 181 -7.79 -13.26 -2.14
CA PRO A 181 -7.83 -14.59 -1.56
C PRO A 181 -9.23 -15.21 -1.70
N ASP A 182 -9.27 -16.52 -1.94
CA ASP A 182 -10.53 -17.28 -2.00
C ASP A 182 -10.99 -17.65 -0.58
N ASN A 183 -11.70 -16.73 0.07
CA ASN A 183 -12.31 -16.91 1.39
C ASN A 183 -13.77 -16.43 1.42
N ASN A 184 -14.52 -16.79 2.47
CA ASN A 184 -15.96 -16.51 2.53
C ASN A 184 -16.26 -15.01 2.41
N LEU A 185 -15.56 -14.17 3.17
CA LEU A 185 -15.81 -12.72 3.23
C LEU A 185 -15.60 -12.07 1.85
N ILE A 186 -14.47 -12.34 1.20
CA ILE A 186 -14.18 -11.86 -0.16
C ILE A 186 -15.17 -12.41 -1.17
N ASN A 187 -15.60 -13.67 -1.03
CA ASN A 187 -16.58 -14.26 -1.90
C ASN A 187 -17.93 -13.53 -1.84
N ILE A 188 -18.48 -13.31 -0.64
CA ILE A 188 -19.80 -12.68 -0.48
C ILE A 188 -19.78 -11.16 -0.74
N LEU A 189 -18.62 -10.50 -0.62
CA LEU A 189 -18.48 -9.06 -0.82
C LEU A 189 -17.99 -8.65 -2.22
N ILE A 190 -17.24 -9.52 -2.91
CA ILE A 190 -16.58 -9.19 -4.18
C ILE A 190 -16.81 -10.24 -5.26
N LEU A 191 -16.42 -11.51 -5.06
CA LEU A 191 -16.30 -12.46 -6.17
C LEU A 191 -17.66 -12.96 -6.69
N GLN A 192 -18.69 -13.06 -5.83
CA GLN A 192 -20.04 -13.45 -6.26
C GLN A 192 -20.75 -12.36 -7.06
N ASP A 193 -20.60 -11.10 -6.65
CA ASP A 193 -21.10 -9.92 -7.36
C ASP A 193 -20.10 -8.76 -7.27
N PRO A 194 -19.22 -8.59 -8.28
CA PRO A 194 -18.19 -7.57 -8.25
C PRO A 194 -18.72 -6.17 -8.58
N THR A 195 -20.04 -5.98 -8.75
CA THR A 195 -20.61 -4.70 -9.20
C THR A 195 -20.25 -3.54 -8.26
N ARG A 196 -20.36 -3.75 -6.94
CA ARG A 196 -20.03 -2.73 -5.92
C ARG A 196 -18.53 -2.42 -5.92
N PHE A 197 -17.69 -3.46 -5.89
CA PHE A 197 -16.23 -3.33 -5.96
C PHE A 197 -15.78 -2.60 -7.24
N ASN A 198 -16.29 -2.99 -8.42
CA ASN A 198 -15.93 -2.38 -9.70
C ASN A 198 -16.31 -0.91 -9.77
N LYS A 199 -17.43 -0.51 -9.15
CA LYS A 199 -17.82 0.90 -9.07
C LYS A 199 -16.85 1.69 -8.19
N ILE A 200 -16.47 1.15 -7.03
CA ILE A 200 -15.49 1.77 -6.13
C ILE A 200 -14.12 1.84 -6.81
N LEU A 201 -13.68 0.79 -7.50
CA LEU A 201 -12.45 0.76 -8.29
C LEU A 201 -12.39 1.90 -9.30
N GLN A 202 -13.44 2.11 -10.09
CA GLN A 202 -13.51 3.19 -11.06
C GLN A 202 -13.45 4.58 -10.40
N ASP A 203 -14.08 4.73 -9.24
CA ASP A 203 -14.08 5.96 -8.46
C ASP A 203 -12.69 6.27 -7.89
N VAL A 204 -12.02 5.27 -7.30
CA VAL A 204 -10.65 5.40 -6.76
C VAL A 204 -9.63 5.72 -7.85
N ILE A 205 -9.70 5.06 -9.01
CA ILE A 205 -8.86 5.39 -10.17
C ILE A 205 -9.04 6.86 -10.57
N SER A 206 -10.29 7.33 -10.66
CA SER A 206 -10.60 8.69 -11.10
C SER A 206 -10.18 9.75 -10.07
N LYS A 207 -10.34 9.46 -8.78
CA LYS A 207 -10.13 10.42 -7.69
C LYS A 207 -8.71 10.45 -7.15
N ALA A 208 -8.01 9.31 -7.10
CA ALA A 208 -6.75 9.19 -6.38
C ALA A 208 -5.66 8.42 -7.13
N PHE A 209 -5.99 7.32 -7.83
CA PHE A 209 -5.00 6.45 -8.47
C PHE A 209 -4.90 6.67 -9.98
N ASN A 210 -4.58 7.88 -10.41
CA ASN A 210 -4.27 8.15 -11.82
C ASN A 210 -2.96 8.94 -11.99
N PRO A 211 -2.23 8.74 -13.11
CA PRO A 211 -0.94 9.40 -13.34
C PRO A 211 -1.01 10.94 -13.31
N ALA A 212 -2.10 11.54 -13.78
CA ALA A 212 -2.27 13.00 -13.78
C ALA A 212 -2.29 13.59 -12.37
N ILE A 213 -2.71 12.79 -11.37
CA ILE A 213 -2.68 13.15 -9.95
C ILE A 213 -1.37 12.72 -9.30
N LEU A 214 -0.97 11.46 -9.48
CA LEU A 214 0.13 10.88 -8.72
C LEU A 214 1.51 11.29 -9.21
N PHE A 215 1.70 11.56 -10.52
CA PHE A 215 3.03 11.94 -11.01
C PHE A 215 3.48 13.31 -10.49
N PRO A 216 2.66 14.38 -10.56
CA PRO A 216 3.02 15.66 -9.95
C PRO A 216 3.25 15.56 -8.44
N HIS A 217 2.46 14.73 -7.75
CA HIS A 217 2.63 14.50 -6.31
C HIS A 217 3.96 13.80 -5.98
N ILE A 218 4.34 12.78 -6.75
CA ILE A 218 5.65 12.13 -6.65
C ILE A 218 6.77 13.16 -6.90
N ASP A 219 6.63 14.01 -7.92
CA ASP A 219 7.64 15.04 -8.24
C ASP A 219 7.79 16.08 -7.11
N GLU A 220 6.68 16.46 -6.47
CA GLU A 220 6.69 17.34 -5.30
C GLU A 220 7.41 16.67 -4.11
N LEU A 221 7.05 15.43 -3.77
CA LEU A 221 7.69 14.69 -2.68
C LEU A 221 9.18 14.46 -2.94
N LYS A 222 9.56 14.06 -4.16
CA LYS A 222 10.96 13.93 -4.57
C LYS A 222 11.71 15.24 -4.36
N THR A 223 11.16 16.35 -4.83
CA THR A 223 11.78 17.68 -4.68
C THR A 223 11.94 18.05 -3.20
N LEU A 224 10.93 17.76 -2.38
CA LEU A 224 10.94 18.02 -0.94
C LEU A 224 12.06 17.24 -0.23
N ILE A 225 12.22 15.95 -0.53
CA ILE A 225 13.14 15.09 0.22
C ILE A 225 14.55 14.99 -0.35
N LYS A 226 14.76 15.40 -1.61
CA LYS A 226 16.04 15.23 -2.32
C LYS A 226 17.27 15.69 -1.53
N PRO A 227 17.32 16.90 -0.93
CA PRO A 227 18.51 17.32 -0.18
C PRO A 227 18.81 16.45 1.04
N TYR A 228 17.77 15.84 1.63
CA TYR A 228 17.92 14.95 2.78
C TYR A 228 18.34 13.55 2.36
N ILE A 229 17.85 13.06 1.22
CA ILE A 229 18.33 11.81 0.60
C ILE A 229 19.81 11.94 0.22
N GLU A 230 20.22 13.04 -0.42
CA GLU A 230 21.64 13.27 -0.75
C GLU A 230 22.53 13.21 0.50
N LYS A 231 22.07 13.80 1.61
CA LYS A 231 22.77 13.73 2.90
C LYS A 231 22.76 12.32 3.49
N ASP A 232 21.65 11.60 3.40
CA ASP A 232 21.49 10.21 3.87
C ASP A 232 22.38 9.21 3.10
N LYS A 233 22.65 9.49 1.81
CA LYS A 233 23.53 8.68 0.94
C LYS A 233 24.96 9.21 0.88
N THR A 234 25.38 10.05 1.83
CA THR A 234 26.76 10.54 1.94
C THR A 234 27.44 9.90 3.15
N TYR A 235 28.67 9.43 2.97
CA TYR A 235 29.46 8.89 4.07
C TYR A 235 29.79 9.94 5.14
N ASP A 236 29.81 9.51 6.40
CA ASP A 236 30.43 10.24 7.50
C ASP A 236 31.97 10.21 7.42
N GLU A 237 32.64 10.86 8.39
CA GLU A 237 34.11 10.90 8.47
C GLU A 237 34.74 9.51 8.64
N ASN A 238 33.97 8.50 9.07
CA ASN A 238 34.42 7.13 9.30
C ASN A 238 34.09 6.18 8.14
N GLY A 239 33.43 6.65 7.08
CA GLY A 239 33.02 5.84 5.93
C GLY A 239 31.73 5.04 6.16
N HIS A 240 30.85 5.49 7.05
CA HIS A 240 29.53 4.90 7.29
C HIS A 240 28.42 5.81 6.75
N TYR A 241 27.35 5.20 6.25
CA TYR A 241 26.13 5.95 5.94
C TYR A 241 25.35 6.23 7.25
N PRO A 242 24.72 7.41 7.38
CA PRO A 242 23.83 7.75 8.49
C PRO A 242 22.85 6.62 8.83
N GLY A 243 22.74 6.29 10.12
CA GLY A 243 21.78 5.30 10.65
C GLY A 243 22.04 3.84 10.26
N ARG A 244 23.01 3.54 9.41
CA ARG A 244 23.34 2.18 8.97
C ARG A 244 24.28 1.47 9.94
N LEU A 245 23.74 1.13 11.11
CA LEU A 245 24.49 0.47 12.19
C LEU A 245 24.99 -0.94 11.82
N ASN A 246 24.28 -1.64 10.93
CA ASN A 246 24.72 -2.93 10.39
C ASN A 246 24.98 -2.81 8.87
N PRO A 247 26.24 -2.64 8.44
CA PRO A 247 26.56 -2.43 7.03
C PRO A 247 26.39 -3.70 6.17
N ASN A 248 26.11 -4.86 6.78
CA ASN A 248 25.99 -6.12 6.05
C ASN A 248 24.58 -6.41 5.53
N VAL A 249 23.59 -5.56 5.81
CA VAL A 249 22.23 -5.72 5.29
C VAL A 249 22.17 -5.23 3.84
N ASP A 250 21.67 -6.07 2.93
CA ASP A 250 21.51 -5.76 1.49
C ASP A 250 20.18 -5.03 1.22
N ASP A 251 19.97 -3.93 1.93
CA ASP A 251 18.80 -3.03 1.83
C ASP A 251 19.21 -1.57 1.53
N PHE A 252 20.43 -1.37 1.01
CA PHE A 252 20.89 -0.05 0.59
C PHE A 252 20.53 0.20 -0.87
N SER A 253 20.00 1.40 -1.15
CA SER A 253 19.85 1.94 -2.50
C SER A 253 20.70 3.19 -2.67
N SER A 254 21.41 3.27 -3.79
CA SER A 254 22.22 4.45 -4.15
C SER A 254 21.34 5.66 -4.48
N LEU A 255 21.95 6.84 -4.58
CA LEU A 255 21.23 8.06 -4.99
C LEU A 255 20.70 7.93 -6.43
N GLU A 256 21.45 7.28 -7.31
CA GLU A 256 21.04 6.99 -8.69
C GLU A 256 19.87 6.00 -8.73
N GLU A 257 19.92 4.94 -7.91
CA GLU A 257 18.81 3.98 -7.78
C GLU A 257 17.55 4.66 -7.23
N TRP A 258 17.69 5.54 -6.23
CA TRP A 258 16.58 6.33 -5.68
C TRP A 258 15.94 7.24 -6.74
N GLU A 259 16.75 7.99 -7.48
CA GLU A 259 16.28 8.93 -8.51
C GLU A 259 15.55 8.16 -9.63
N ALA A 260 16.14 7.05 -10.08
CA ALA A 260 15.62 6.22 -11.16
C ALA A 260 14.37 5.42 -10.75
N ASN A 261 14.32 4.88 -9.53
CA ASN A 261 13.19 4.10 -9.03
C ASN A 261 11.98 4.96 -8.67
N SER A 262 12.20 6.21 -8.28
CA SER A 262 11.08 7.14 -8.11
C SER A 262 10.40 7.49 -9.44
N GLU A 263 11.09 7.25 -10.57
CA GLU A 263 10.58 7.37 -11.93
C GLU A 263 10.08 6.02 -12.47
N PHE A 264 10.62 5.56 -13.60
CA PHE A 264 10.14 4.38 -14.32
C PHE A 264 11.08 3.18 -14.21
N THR A 265 12.27 3.34 -13.63
CA THR A 265 13.30 2.30 -13.64
C THR A 265 13.06 1.26 -12.55
N THR A 266 12.94 0.00 -12.96
CA THR A 266 13.04 -1.13 -12.03
C THR A 266 14.48 -1.27 -11.57
N VAL A 267 14.73 -1.23 -10.27
CA VAL A 267 16.07 -1.35 -9.68
C VAL A 267 16.18 -2.63 -8.84
N LYS A 268 17.40 -3.04 -8.48
CA LYS A 268 17.60 -4.09 -7.48
C LYS A 268 17.06 -3.61 -6.13
N SER A 269 16.42 -4.48 -5.37
CA SER A 269 15.96 -4.17 -4.01
C SER A 269 16.23 -5.36 -3.08
N PHE A 270 15.98 -5.16 -1.78
CA PHE A 270 16.00 -6.22 -0.79
C PHE A 270 15.13 -7.43 -1.21
N ASN A 271 13.96 -7.16 -1.80
CA ASN A 271 13.04 -8.18 -2.32
C ASN A 271 13.32 -8.52 -3.79
N ILE A 272 14.59 -8.70 -4.14
CA ILE A 272 15.10 -9.01 -5.50
C ILE A 272 15.09 -7.78 -6.43
N TYR A 273 13.94 -7.17 -6.64
CA TYR A 273 13.76 -5.96 -7.44
C TYR A 273 12.63 -5.09 -6.91
N SER A 274 12.61 -3.83 -7.32
CA SER A 274 11.49 -2.93 -7.08
C SER A 274 11.17 -2.19 -8.37
N PHE A 275 9.91 -2.21 -8.81
CA PHE A 275 9.46 -1.44 -9.98
C PHE A 275 9.59 0.06 -9.72
N GLY A 276 9.80 0.82 -10.80
CA GLY A 276 9.72 2.27 -10.72
C GLY A 276 8.30 2.70 -10.32
N LEU A 277 8.16 3.66 -9.40
CA LEU A 277 6.85 4.10 -8.91
C LEU A 277 5.93 4.57 -10.03
N LYS A 278 6.43 5.44 -10.91
CA LYS A 278 5.64 5.93 -12.05
C LYS A 278 5.37 4.83 -13.08
N TYR A 279 6.28 3.87 -13.22
CA TYR A 279 6.04 2.69 -14.05
C TYR A 279 4.87 1.85 -13.51
N TRP A 280 4.87 1.51 -12.21
CA TRP A 280 3.79 0.75 -11.60
C TRP A 280 2.45 1.42 -11.83
N ILE A 281 2.35 2.70 -11.46
CA ILE A 281 1.11 3.49 -11.56
C ILE A 281 0.62 3.55 -13.02
N LEU A 282 1.50 3.84 -13.98
CA LEU A 282 1.12 3.92 -15.39
C LEU A 282 0.57 2.60 -15.93
N ILE A 283 1.29 1.50 -15.69
CA ILE A 283 0.92 0.20 -16.23
C ILE A 283 -0.36 -0.31 -15.56
N ARG A 284 -0.48 -0.15 -14.24
CA ARG A 284 -1.69 -0.51 -13.51
C ARG A 284 -2.89 0.30 -13.98
N TYR A 285 -2.76 1.62 -14.09
CA TYR A 285 -3.80 2.52 -14.59
C TYR A 285 -4.28 2.09 -15.98
N ARG A 286 -3.36 1.88 -16.93
CA ARG A 286 -3.68 1.42 -18.29
C ARG A 286 -4.43 0.10 -18.31
N TYR A 287 -3.95 -0.87 -17.53
CA TYR A 287 -4.55 -2.18 -17.44
C TYR A 287 -6.00 -2.11 -16.93
N ILE A 288 -6.23 -1.36 -15.84
CA ILE A 288 -7.58 -1.19 -15.26
C ILE A 288 -8.49 -0.45 -16.25
N CYS A 289 -8.04 0.68 -16.81
CA CYS A 289 -8.83 1.45 -17.77
C CYS A 289 -9.32 0.60 -18.96
N ARG A 290 -8.48 -0.31 -19.46
CA ARG A 290 -8.86 -1.22 -20.56
C ARG A 290 -9.80 -2.32 -20.11
N THR A 291 -9.44 -3.00 -19.03
CA THR A 291 -10.20 -4.14 -18.50
C THR A 291 -11.64 -3.74 -18.19
N TYR A 292 -11.81 -2.56 -17.60
CA TYR A 292 -13.11 -2.04 -17.19
C TYR A 292 -13.71 -1.02 -18.15
N LYS A 293 -13.09 -0.81 -19.33
CA LYS A 293 -13.57 0.07 -20.41
C LYS A 293 -13.89 1.50 -19.91
N MET A 294 -13.01 2.04 -19.08
CA MET A 294 -13.13 3.37 -18.51
C MET A 294 -12.72 4.45 -19.52
N GLU A 295 -13.34 5.62 -19.44
CA GLU A 295 -12.82 6.83 -20.08
C GLU A 295 -11.67 7.38 -19.22
N CYS A 296 -10.44 7.14 -19.67
CA CYS A 296 -9.21 7.51 -18.99
C CYS A 296 -8.43 8.58 -19.75
N ASP A 297 -7.49 9.22 -19.06
CA ASP A 297 -6.71 10.33 -19.61
C ASP A 297 -5.98 9.90 -20.90
N PRO A 298 -6.28 10.55 -22.04
CA PRO A 298 -5.75 10.13 -23.33
C PRO A 298 -4.23 10.26 -23.42
N ILE A 299 -3.59 11.15 -22.64
CA ILE A 299 -2.13 11.30 -22.62
C ILE A 299 -1.49 10.01 -22.10
N TYR A 300 -2.00 9.51 -20.96
CA TYR A 300 -1.46 8.31 -20.34
C TYR A 300 -1.97 7.03 -21.00
N MET A 301 -3.07 7.09 -21.76
CA MET A 301 -3.54 5.96 -22.56
C MET A 301 -2.90 5.87 -23.94
N ASP A 302 -2.15 6.88 -24.39
CA ASP A 302 -1.46 6.90 -25.69
C ASP A 302 -0.39 5.79 -25.78
N ASN A 303 -0.45 5.01 -26.86
CA ASN A 303 0.51 3.97 -27.15
C ASN A 303 1.92 4.52 -27.46
N ASN A 304 2.02 5.81 -27.79
CA ASN A 304 3.26 6.53 -28.05
C ASN A 304 3.76 7.31 -26.83
N TYR A 305 3.12 7.17 -25.67
CA TYR A 305 3.68 7.70 -24.42
C TYR A 305 5.01 7.00 -24.15
N GLU A 306 6.08 7.78 -24.10
CA GLU A 306 7.42 7.28 -23.87
C GLU A 306 7.92 7.73 -22.49
N TYR A 307 8.63 6.82 -21.82
CA TYR A 307 9.35 7.09 -20.59
C TYR A 307 10.78 6.57 -20.71
N SER A 308 11.68 7.25 -20.01
CA SER A 308 13.09 6.91 -19.98
C SER A 308 13.38 5.92 -18.85
N ILE A 309 14.33 5.03 -19.10
CA ILE A 309 14.86 4.10 -18.11
C ILE A 309 16.35 4.36 -17.97
N ASP A 310 16.83 4.40 -16.73
CA ASP A 310 18.25 4.46 -16.45
C ASP A 310 18.85 3.04 -16.60
N LYS A 311 19.62 2.84 -17.66
CA LYS A 311 20.18 1.51 -18.00
C LYS A 311 21.32 1.09 -17.09
N ASP A 312 21.95 2.03 -16.40
CA ASP A 312 23.11 1.76 -15.55
C ASP A 312 22.67 1.12 -14.22
N VAL A 313 21.50 1.51 -13.71
CA VAL A 313 20.91 0.97 -12.46
C VAL A 313 19.71 0.02 -12.68
N GLU A 314 19.27 -0.17 -13.94
CA GLU A 314 18.16 -1.08 -14.26
C GLU A 314 18.48 -2.53 -13.84
N TYR A 315 17.56 -3.13 -13.09
CA TYR A 315 17.63 -4.53 -12.68
C TYR A 315 17.75 -5.47 -13.90
N LYS A 316 18.78 -6.31 -13.91
CA LYS A 316 19.09 -7.21 -15.04
C LYS A 316 18.62 -8.65 -14.84
N GLY A 317 18.06 -8.97 -13.68
CA GLY A 317 17.58 -10.32 -13.39
C GLY A 317 16.21 -10.60 -13.99
N ARG A 318 15.70 -11.80 -13.72
CA ARG A 318 14.37 -12.22 -14.20
C ARG A 318 13.28 -11.54 -13.38
N ILE A 319 12.28 -11.00 -14.08
CA ILE A 319 11.02 -10.55 -13.49
C ILE A 319 9.98 -11.67 -13.66
N TYR A 320 9.23 -11.96 -12.61
CA TYR A 320 8.19 -12.99 -12.63
C TYR A 320 6.86 -12.37 -13.09
N TYR A 321 6.13 -13.10 -13.94
CA TYR A 321 4.90 -12.63 -14.57
C TYR A 321 3.76 -13.61 -14.31
N TYR A 322 2.58 -13.06 -14.00
CA TYR A 322 1.32 -13.80 -14.04
C TYR A 322 0.90 -14.11 -15.49
N PRO A 323 0.03 -15.11 -15.71
CA PRO A 323 -0.57 -15.40 -17.01
C PRO A 323 -1.18 -14.16 -17.69
N SER A 324 -1.86 -13.30 -16.93
CA SER A 324 -2.45 -12.05 -17.40
C SER A 324 -1.44 -11.09 -18.03
N MET A 325 -0.21 -11.01 -17.51
CA MET A 325 0.83 -10.17 -18.08
C MET A 325 1.31 -10.66 -19.45
N TYR A 326 1.39 -11.97 -19.67
CA TYR A 326 1.76 -12.49 -21.00
C TYR A 326 0.75 -12.09 -22.06
N LYS A 327 -0.55 -12.19 -21.74
CA LYS A 327 -1.63 -11.72 -22.62
C LYS A 327 -1.57 -10.21 -22.85
N TYR A 328 -1.29 -9.44 -21.79
CA TYR A 328 -1.15 -7.99 -21.91
C TYR A 328 0.03 -7.59 -22.81
N ILE A 329 1.16 -8.30 -22.74
CA ILE A 329 2.31 -8.08 -23.63
C ILE A 329 1.95 -8.39 -25.08
N GLU A 330 1.23 -9.49 -25.33
CA GLU A 330 0.80 -9.88 -26.68
C GLU A 330 -0.09 -8.80 -27.32
N GLU A 331 -1.03 -8.26 -26.54
CA GLU A 331 -2.00 -7.27 -27.04
C GLU A 331 -1.45 -5.82 -27.04
N TYR A 332 -0.57 -5.48 -26.09
CA TYR A 332 -0.19 -4.08 -25.79
C TYR A 332 1.31 -3.86 -25.56
N GLY A 333 2.17 -4.82 -25.93
CA GLY A 333 3.62 -4.76 -25.70
C GLY A 333 4.31 -3.55 -26.32
N GLU A 334 3.74 -2.98 -27.38
CA GLU A 334 4.16 -1.72 -28.00
C GLU A 334 4.21 -0.54 -27.04
N GLN A 335 3.52 -0.60 -25.90
CA GLN A 335 3.42 0.50 -24.93
C GLN A 335 4.36 0.33 -23.74
N LEU A 336 5.07 -0.81 -23.72
CA LEU A 336 6.22 -1.04 -22.87
C LEU A 336 7.51 -0.53 -23.55
N ARG A 337 7.39 0.19 -24.67
CA ARG A 337 8.52 0.77 -25.42
C ARG A 337 9.22 1.80 -24.55
N ARG A 338 10.47 1.49 -24.21
CA ARG A 338 11.40 2.32 -23.44
C ARG A 338 12.19 3.19 -24.42
N LYS A 339 12.44 4.44 -24.05
CA LYS A 339 13.41 5.28 -24.76
C LYS A 339 14.84 5.01 -24.31
#